data_AF-A0A090WG86-F1
#
_entry.id   AF-A0A090WG86-F1
#
_cell.length_a   1.000
_cell.length_b   1.000
_cell.length_c   1.000
_cell.angle_alpha   90.00
_cell.angle_beta   90.00
_cell.angle_gamma   90.00
#
_symmetry.space_group_name_H-M   'P 1'
#
loop_
_entity.id
_entity.type
_entity.pdbx_description
1 polymer ?
#
loop_
_entity_poly.entity_id
_entity_poly.type
_entity_poly.pdbx_seq_one_letter_code
_entity_poly.pdbx_strand_id
1 'polypeptide(L)'
;MKTKLKFLVLLPFFALLLFTSCQEETVDITPPDEAEALVADSQLTSFLSATSKNDGSKDNIIDGTSCISVKLPVVVKVRGVEIR
;
A
#
# COMPACT_ATOMS: atom_id res chain seq x y z
N MET A 1 19.61 -22.98 -41.31
CA MET A 1 20.24 -23.74 -40.21
C MET A 1 20.46 -22.95 -38.92
N LYS A 2 20.97 -21.70 -38.96
CA LYS A 2 21.27 -20.91 -37.74
C LYS A 2 20.07 -20.66 -36.79
N THR A 3 18.86 -20.50 -37.33
CA THR A 3 17.62 -20.29 -36.55
C THR A 3 17.12 -21.55 -35.85
N LYS A 4 17.26 -22.71 -36.51
CA LYS A 4 16.88 -24.03 -35.94
C LYS A 4 17.80 -24.42 -34.77
N LEU A 5 19.09 -24.09 -34.84
CA LEU A 5 20.06 -24.32 -33.75
C LEU A 5 19.79 -23.41 -32.54
N LYS A 6 19.43 -22.13 -32.77
CA LYS A 6 18.97 -21.23 -31.69
C LYS A 6 17.74 -21.78 -30.97
N PHE A 7 16.75 -22.27 -31.72
CA PHE A 7 15.55 -22.88 -31.14
C PHE A 7 15.85 -24.16 -30.34
N LEU A 8 16.77 -25.00 -30.83
CA LEU A 8 17.20 -26.22 -30.16
C LEU A 8 17.90 -25.96 -28.82
N VAL A 9 18.54 -24.80 -28.65
CA VAL A 9 19.22 -24.42 -27.40
C VAL A 9 18.32 -23.60 -26.47
N LEU A 10 17.50 -22.69 -27.01
CA LEU A 10 16.65 -21.80 -26.21
C LEU A 10 15.45 -22.52 -25.59
N LEU A 11 14.88 -23.51 -26.29
CA LEU A 11 13.71 -24.25 -25.80
C LEU A 11 14.00 -25.06 -24.51
N PRO A 12 15.06 -25.89 -24.43
CA PRO A 12 15.37 -26.60 -23.19
C PRO A 12 15.82 -25.66 -22.07
N PHE A 13 16.51 -24.55 -22.41
CA PHE A 13 16.90 -23.54 -21.43
C PHE A 13 15.69 -22.92 -20.73
N PHE A 14 14.65 -22.56 -21.49
CA PHE A 14 13.42 -22.02 -20.92
C PHE A 14 12.60 -23.09 -20.18
N ALA A 15 12.62 -24.34 -20.65
CA ALA A 15 11.97 -25.45 -19.97
C ALA A 15 12.57 -25.75 -18.59
N LEU A 16 13.90 -25.61 -18.41
CA LEU A 16 14.53 -25.77 -17.10
C LEU A 16 14.07 -24.73 -16.07
N LEU A 17 13.78 -23.50 -16.50
CA LEU A 17 13.36 -22.41 -15.61
C LEU A 17 11.95 -22.64 -15.03
N LEU A 18 11.14 -23.51 -15.64
CA LEU A 18 9.79 -23.80 -15.17
C LEU A 18 9.77 -24.72 -13.94
N PHE A 19 10.88 -25.40 -13.62
CA PHE A 19 10.97 -26.35 -12.49
C PHE A 19 11.54 -25.74 -11.21
N THR A 20 11.90 -24.45 -11.19
CA THR A 20 12.54 -23.80 -10.03
C THR A 20 11.59 -23.02 -9.13
N SER A 21 10.28 -23.01 -9.42
CA SER A 21 9.29 -22.16 -8.72
C SER A 21 8.62 -22.84 -7.51
N CYS A 22 9.01 -24.03 -7.12
CA CYS A 22 8.47 -24.67 -5.91
C CYS A 22 9.13 -24.05 -4.66
N GLN A 23 8.68 -22.84 -4.31
CA GLN A 23 8.91 -22.30 -2.97
C GLN A 23 7.97 -23.05 -2.02
N GLU A 24 8.54 -23.87 -1.13
CA GLU A 24 7.78 -24.49 -0.05
C GLU A 24 7.38 -23.38 0.93
N GLU A 25 6.08 -23.10 1.05
CA GLU A 25 5.57 -22.14 2.04
C GLU A 25 5.64 -22.79 3.42
N THR A 26 6.66 -22.43 4.21
CA THR A 26 6.76 -22.81 5.61
C THR A 26 6.09 -21.76 6.47
N VAL A 27 5.03 -22.14 7.18
CA VAL A 27 4.43 -21.28 8.21
C VAL A 27 5.21 -21.50 9.50
N ASP A 28 6.15 -20.59 9.80
CA ASP A 28 6.82 -20.56 11.10
C ASP A 28 5.88 -19.88 12.11
N ILE A 29 5.19 -20.68 12.92
CA ILE A 29 4.39 -20.18 14.05
C ILE A 29 5.35 -19.98 15.22
N THR A 30 6.09 -18.89 15.20
CA THR A 30 6.80 -18.41 16.38
C THR A 30 5.75 -17.86 17.35
N PRO A 31 5.75 -18.24 18.64
CA PRO A 31 4.93 -17.55 19.62
C PRO A 31 5.32 -16.07 19.60
N PRO A 32 4.34 -15.14 19.60
CA PRO A 32 4.65 -13.72 19.56
C PRO A 32 5.59 -13.38 20.71
N ASP A 33 6.72 -12.74 20.40
CA ASP A 33 7.59 -12.21 21.44
C ASP A 33 6.83 -11.08 22.14
N GLU A 34 6.53 -11.27 23.42
CA GLU A 34 5.87 -10.28 24.26
C GLU A 34 6.62 -8.94 24.28
N ALA A 35 7.94 -8.95 23.99
CA ALA A 35 8.74 -7.73 23.83
C ALA A 35 8.42 -6.94 22.54
N GLU A 36 7.90 -7.60 21.51
CA GLU A 36 7.52 -6.98 20.22
C GLU A 36 6.01 -6.64 20.16
N ALA A 37 5.25 -6.98 21.20
CA ALA A 37 3.83 -6.70 21.27
C ALA A 37 3.53 -5.20 21.32
N LEU A 38 2.52 -4.77 20.56
CA LEU A 38 2.02 -3.40 20.59
C LEU A 38 1.24 -3.16 21.89
N VAL A 39 1.91 -2.66 22.91
CA VAL A 39 1.26 -2.23 24.16
C VAL A 39 0.69 -0.81 24.04
N ALA A 40 -0.42 -0.55 24.74
CA ALA A 40 -1.15 0.72 24.66
C ALA A 40 -0.30 1.94 25.05
N ASP A 41 0.53 1.80 26.09
CA ASP A 41 1.36 2.88 26.62
C ASP A 41 2.74 3.00 25.93
N SER A 42 2.97 2.26 24.84
CA SER A 42 4.22 2.41 24.09
C SER A 42 4.27 3.71 23.29
N GLN A 43 5.48 4.22 23.09
CA GLN A 43 5.74 5.36 22.23
C GLN A 43 5.25 5.12 20.79
N LEU A 44 5.42 3.90 20.27
CA LEU A 44 4.97 3.52 18.93
C LEU A 44 3.43 3.61 18.81
N THR A 45 2.68 3.05 19.76
CA THR A 45 1.21 3.12 19.75
C THR A 45 0.72 4.56 19.88
N SER A 46 1.41 5.39 20.67
CA SER A 46 1.13 6.83 20.76
C SER A 46 1.31 7.54 19.41
N PHE A 47 2.40 7.24 18.69
CA PHE A 47 2.65 7.81 17.37
C PHE A 47 1.68 7.30 16.31
N LEU A 48 1.32 6.01 16.33
CA LEU A 48 0.28 5.47 15.47
C LEU A 48 -1.03 6.23 15.71
N SER A 49 -1.47 6.32 16.97
CA SER A 49 -2.69 7.04 17.35
C SER A 49 -2.65 8.49 16.90
N ALA A 50 -1.55 9.20 17.12
CA ALA A 50 -1.41 10.60 16.72
C ALA A 50 -1.47 10.79 15.20
N THR A 51 -0.84 9.90 14.43
CA THR A 51 -0.81 9.95 12.96
C THR A 51 -2.17 9.59 12.36
N SER A 52 -2.87 8.61 12.94
CA SER A 52 -4.18 8.15 12.46
C SER A 52 -5.35 9.06 12.86
N LYS A 53 -5.16 10.03 13.76
CA LYS A 53 -6.23 10.94 14.22
C LYS A 53 -6.75 11.89 13.15
N ASN A 54 -5.95 12.20 12.14
CA ASN A 54 -6.37 13.01 11.01
C ASN A 54 -6.38 12.16 9.74
N ASP A 55 -7.50 11.48 9.51
CA ASP A 55 -7.70 10.65 8.31
C ASP A 55 -7.94 11.48 7.04
N GLY A 56 -8.10 12.80 7.17
CA GLY A 56 -8.30 13.75 6.07
C GLY A 56 -9.66 13.64 5.36
N SER A 57 -10.56 12.75 5.78
CA SER A 57 -11.79 12.48 5.00
C SER A 57 -12.89 13.53 5.17
N LYS A 58 -12.73 14.44 6.13
CA LYS A 58 -13.76 15.36 6.61
C LYS A 58 -14.22 16.37 5.56
N ASP A 59 -13.36 16.73 4.62
CA ASP A 59 -13.59 17.70 3.56
C ASP A 59 -13.56 17.10 2.14
N ASN A 60 -13.58 15.76 2.04
CA ASN A 60 -13.70 15.02 0.76
C ASN A 60 -14.89 15.47 -0.09
N ILE A 61 -15.95 16.00 0.53
CA ILE A 61 -17.10 16.57 -0.19
C ILE A 61 -16.73 17.79 -1.06
N ILE A 62 -15.60 18.45 -0.74
CA ILE A 62 -15.11 19.66 -1.40
C ILE A 62 -13.98 19.32 -2.39
N ASP A 63 -12.98 18.53 -1.98
CA ASP A 63 -11.76 18.27 -2.76
C ASP A 63 -11.67 16.86 -3.37
N GLY A 64 -12.52 15.93 -2.93
CA GLY A 64 -12.56 14.55 -3.41
C GLY A 64 -11.39 13.68 -2.94
N THR A 65 -10.61 14.04 -1.92
CA THR A 65 -9.45 13.25 -1.50
C THR A 65 -9.08 13.41 -0.03
N SER A 66 -8.80 12.30 0.65
CA SER A 66 -8.37 12.30 2.05
C SER A 66 -6.89 12.68 2.26
N CYS A 67 -6.13 12.91 1.19
CA CYS A 67 -4.67 13.11 1.29
C CYS A 67 -4.25 14.54 1.61
N ILE A 68 -5.19 15.49 1.53
CA ILE A 68 -4.95 16.92 1.82
C ILE A 68 -6.08 17.44 2.69
N SER A 69 -5.96 18.70 3.14
CA SER A 69 -7.05 19.36 3.85
C SER A 69 -7.26 20.77 3.32
N VAL A 70 -8.50 21.09 3.03
CA VAL A 70 -9.00 22.40 2.67
C VAL A 70 -9.02 23.30 3.90
N LYS A 71 -8.40 24.47 3.78
CA LYS A 71 -8.43 25.47 4.85
C LYS A 71 -9.81 26.12 4.92
N LEU A 72 -10.59 25.73 5.91
CA LEU A 72 -11.91 26.31 6.20
C LEU A 72 -11.81 27.68 6.92
N PRO A 73 -12.82 28.56 6.77
CA PRO A 73 -13.99 28.42 5.89
C PRO A 73 -13.65 28.70 4.42
N VAL A 74 -14.45 28.13 3.50
CA VAL A 74 -14.38 28.38 2.05
C VAL A 74 -15.57 29.22 1.58
N VAL A 75 -15.43 29.86 0.42
CA VAL A 75 -16.51 30.63 -0.22
C VAL A 75 -16.98 29.88 -1.47
N VAL A 76 -18.26 29.53 -1.52
CA VAL A 76 -18.86 28.84 -2.67
C VAL A 76 -19.45 29.86 -3.65
N LYS A 77 -19.05 29.78 -4.93
CA LYS A 77 -19.60 30.63 -6.00
C LYS A 77 -20.27 29.78 -7.07
N VAL A 78 -21.59 29.90 -7.21
CA VAL A 78 -22.37 29.20 -8.25
C VAL A 78 -22.86 30.23 -9.26
N ARG A 79 -22.42 30.10 -10.52
CA ARG A 79 -22.78 31.05 -11.61
C ARG A 79 -22.52 32.52 -11.26
N GLY A 80 -21.42 32.79 -10.54
CA GLY A 80 -21.03 34.14 -10.12
C GLY A 80 -21.73 34.67 -8.86
N VAL A 81 -22.68 33.91 -8.29
CA VAL A 81 -23.34 34.26 -7.04
C VAL A 81 -22.62 33.58 -5.87
N GLU A 82 -22.25 34.36 -4.87
CA GLU A 82 -21.70 33.85 -3.61
C GLU A 82 -22.83 33.27 -2.75
N ILE A 83 -22.67 32.01 -2.32
CA ILE A 83 -23.58 31.34 -1.40
C ILE A 83 -22.91 31.34 -0.02
N ARG A 84 -23.62 31.90 0.97
CA ARG A 84 -23.20 31.94 2.38
C ARG A 84 -24.05 31.01 3.23
#